data_AF-A0A2V7L3M6-F1
#
_entry.id   AF-A0A2V7L3M6-F1
#
_cell.length_a   1.000
_cell.length_b   1.000
_cell.length_c   1.000
_cell.angle_alpha   90.00
_cell.angle_beta   90.00
_cell.angle_gamma   90.00
#
_symmetry.space_group_name_H-M   'P 1'
#
loop_
_entity.id
_entity.type
_entity.pdbx_description
1 polymer ?
#
loop_
_entity_poly.entity_id
_entity_poly.type
_entity_poly.pdbx_seq_one_letter_code
_entity_poly.pdbx_strand_id
1 'polypeptide(L)'
;MTSGAAVRAPRRVLFVTGKLAEPALRRTIAEMAPAFAWEVAVMKITVAALMTTPWIARFLEVPVDTDLVLIPGLCEGDATVIAQRVGVPVEKGPKDLRQIPEYFGRAALAPDYGGYDIEIVAEVNNAPRLAREAIRREAEHYRASGADVIDIGCTPGREFPALGEVVRELVGEGMRVSIDSFDPGEIHAAVAAGAELVLSVNASNREVTRELAGSKTRVVVIPDFGQGLETLEPSLAALEQWGVSYLIDPVIEPIGFGFMRSLERYAETHRRYPAAPLFMGVGNLTELTAADTTGVNALLVAICQELGVRAVLTTEVIPWARGAVREIDIARRLMYHAVTHNTLPKGMDDRLVTVKDPAILAYAEAELRELQRAVTDPNFRIFTDRDTITVFNNEKFVRGTDIH
;
A
#
# COMPACT_ATOMS: atom_id res chain seq x y z
N MET A 1 27.84 1.84 -3.91
CA MET A 1 28.15 2.07 -2.48
C MET A 1 27.86 3.54 -2.16
N THR A 2 26.63 3.82 -1.80
CA THR A 2 26.23 5.11 -1.21
C THR A 2 25.82 4.79 0.21
N SER A 3 26.65 5.24 1.15
CA SER A 3 26.49 5.01 2.59
C SER A 3 25.11 5.48 3.04
N GLY A 4 24.27 4.53 3.47
CA GLY A 4 23.07 4.83 4.24
C GLY A 4 23.49 5.57 5.50
N ALA A 5 23.11 6.84 5.60
CA ALA A 5 23.17 7.56 6.85
C ALA A 5 22.20 6.84 7.79
N ALA A 6 22.73 6.12 8.77
CA ALA A 6 21.94 5.59 9.87
C ALA A 6 21.15 6.76 10.47
N VAL A 7 19.81 6.66 10.43
CA VAL A 7 18.92 7.69 10.99
C VAL A 7 19.16 7.72 12.49
N ARG A 8 19.99 8.66 12.92
CA ARG A 8 20.26 8.94 14.32
C ARG A 8 19.01 9.64 14.87
N ALA A 9 18.51 9.21 16.03
CA ALA A 9 17.43 9.92 16.72
C ALA A 9 17.77 11.42 16.79
N PRO A 10 16.84 12.34 16.44
CA PRO A 10 17.12 13.76 16.36
C PRO A 10 17.54 14.28 17.74
N ARG A 11 18.51 15.21 17.82
CA ARG A 11 18.91 15.85 19.08
C ARG A 11 18.02 17.06 19.37
N ARG A 12 17.48 17.71 18.33
CA ARG A 12 16.50 18.80 18.45
C ARG A 12 15.36 18.69 17.43
N VAL A 13 14.12 18.77 17.90
CA VAL A 13 12.91 18.75 17.07
C VAL A 13 12.12 20.06 17.19
N LEU A 14 11.75 20.67 16.06
CA LEU A 14 10.83 21.80 16.00
C LEU A 14 9.42 21.31 15.62
N PHE A 15 8.45 21.49 16.52
CA PHE A 15 7.06 21.15 16.27
C PHE A 15 6.29 22.35 15.74
N VAL A 16 5.61 22.22 14.60
CA VAL A 16 4.80 23.29 14.03
C VAL A 16 3.33 23.08 14.38
N THR A 17 2.64 24.12 14.81
CA THR A 17 1.21 24.04 15.15
C THR A 17 0.47 25.37 15.00
N GLY A 18 -0.85 25.34 15.11
CA GLY A 18 -1.72 26.52 15.17
C GLY A 18 -2.04 26.91 16.62
N LYS A 19 -2.62 28.10 16.82
CA LYS A 19 -2.89 28.67 18.16
C LYS A 19 -3.73 27.77 19.05
N LEU A 20 -4.74 27.09 18.49
CA LEU A 20 -5.67 26.27 19.29
C LEU A 20 -5.00 25.02 19.87
N ALA A 21 -4.05 24.45 19.14
CA ALA A 21 -3.40 23.20 19.51
C ALA A 21 -2.09 23.39 20.30
N GLU A 22 -1.55 24.61 20.38
CA GLU A 22 -0.29 24.88 21.10
C GLU A 22 -0.31 24.39 22.56
N PRO A 23 -1.29 24.75 23.41
CA PRO A 23 -1.22 24.37 24.83
C PRO A 23 -1.24 22.85 25.03
N ALA A 24 -2.11 22.16 24.28
CA ALA A 24 -2.20 20.71 24.31
C ALA A 24 -0.91 20.04 23.79
N LEU A 25 -0.35 20.54 22.68
CA LEU A 25 0.90 20.04 22.12
C LEU A 25 2.06 20.15 23.11
N ARG A 26 2.21 21.31 23.77
CA ARG A 26 3.25 21.49 24.80
C ARG A 26 3.09 20.52 25.96
N ARG A 27 1.86 20.30 26.44
CA ARG A 27 1.57 19.30 27.49
C ARG A 27 1.96 17.89 27.05
N THR A 28 1.50 17.46 25.87
CA THR A 28 1.81 16.13 25.35
C THR A 28 3.32 15.89 25.18
N ILE A 29 4.07 16.86 24.64
CA ILE A 29 5.53 16.71 24.50
C ILE A 29 6.21 16.71 25.87
N ALA A 30 5.76 17.54 26.82
CA ALA A 30 6.31 17.55 28.17
C ALA A 30 6.06 16.23 28.91
N GLU A 31 4.86 15.67 28.81
CA GLU A 31 4.48 14.37 29.40
C GLU A 31 5.23 13.19 28.77
N MET A 32 5.50 13.26 27.46
CA MET A 32 6.33 12.28 26.75
C MET A 32 7.77 12.22 27.30
N ALA A 33 8.28 13.32 27.87
CA ALA A 33 9.64 13.45 28.37
C ALA A 33 10.72 12.95 27.37
N PRO A 34 10.79 13.53 26.15
CA PRO A 34 11.69 13.05 25.11
C PRO A 34 13.17 13.21 25.50
N ALA A 35 14.00 12.30 24.98
CA ALA A 35 15.46 12.37 25.12
C ALA A 35 16.12 13.46 24.23
N PHE A 36 15.31 14.25 23.52
CA PHE A 36 15.75 15.31 22.60
C PHE A 36 15.23 16.69 23.03
N ALA A 37 15.97 17.74 22.67
CA ALA A 37 15.52 19.11 22.86
C ALA A 37 14.34 19.42 21.91
N TRP A 38 13.41 20.28 22.34
CA TRP A 38 12.26 20.61 21.51
C TRP A 38 11.83 22.07 21.64
N GLU A 39 11.24 22.58 20.56
CA GLU A 39 10.55 23.87 20.51
C GLU A 39 9.21 23.72 19.79
N VAL A 40 8.30 24.68 20.03
CA VAL A 40 7.01 24.75 19.32
C VAL A 40 6.92 26.07 18.56
N ALA A 41 6.86 25.99 17.23
CA ALA A 41 6.57 27.11 16.34
C ALA A 41 5.06 27.26 16.15
N VAL A 42 4.50 28.34 16.71
CA VAL A 42 3.07 28.65 16.62
C VAL A 42 2.83 29.54 15.42
N MET A 43 2.24 28.99 14.38
CA MET A 43 1.93 29.77 13.18
C MET A 43 0.75 30.71 13.45
N LYS A 44 0.67 31.80 12.68
CA LYS A 44 -0.40 32.82 12.79
C LYS A 44 -1.73 32.34 12.20
N ILE A 45 -2.22 31.18 12.64
CA ILE A 45 -3.48 30.56 12.25
C ILE A 45 -4.12 29.85 13.46
N THR A 46 -5.44 29.79 13.51
CA THR A 46 -6.17 29.19 14.64
C THR A 46 -6.14 27.66 14.60
N VAL A 47 -6.41 27.05 13.44
CA VAL A 47 -6.54 25.59 13.27
C VAL A 47 -5.43 25.05 12.38
N ALA A 48 -4.68 24.07 12.88
CA ALA A 48 -3.52 23.49 12.20
C ALA A 48 -3.87 22.74 10.89
N ALA A 49 -5.03 22.09 10.83
CA ALA A 49 -5.50 21.36 9.65
C ALA A 49 -5.74 22.25 8.43
N LEU A 50 -5.84 23.57 8.59
CA LEU A 50 -6.03 24.53 7.49
C LEU A 50 -4.70 25.02 6.88
N MET A 51 -3.56 24.55 7.39
CA MET A 51 -2.25 24.93 6.86
C MET A 51 -1.92 24.13 5.60
N THR A 52 -1.39 24.83 4.60
CA THR A 52 -0.76 24.21 3.42
C THR A 52 0.75 24.25 3.55
N THR A 53 1.42 23.25 2.99
CA THR A 53 2.89 23.16 3.00
C THR A 53 3.59 24.38 2.39
N PRO A 54 3.12 25.01 1.28
CA PRO A 54 3.71 26.26 0.78
C PRO A 54 3.53 27.44 1.75
N TRP A 55 2.40 27.51 2.46
CA TRP A 55 2.15 28.57 3.43
C TRP A 55 3.07 28.43 4.65
N ILE A 56 3.26 27.19 5.14
CA ILE A 56 4.23 26.91 6.21
C ILE A 56 5.63 27.31 5.76
N ALA A 57 6.08 26.86 4.58
CA ALA A 57 7.40 27.18 4.05
C ALA A 57 7.67 28.69 3.95
N ARG A 58 6.62 29.50 3.72
CA ARG A 58 6.74 30.97 3.62
C ARG A 58 6.96 31.66 4.96
N PHE A 59 6.40 31.13 6.05
CA PHE A 59 6.34 31.81 7.35
C PHE A 59 7.09 31.12 8.48
N LEU A 60 7.52 29.88 8.26
CA LEU A 60 8.24 29.12 9.27
C LEU A 60 9.67 29.64 9.40
N GLU A 61 10.03 30.04 10.61
CA GLU A 61 11.39 30.31 11.01
C GLU A 61 11.91 29.12 11.82
N VAL A 62 13.06 28.58 11.43
CA VAL A 62 13.65 27.39 12.04
C VAL A 62 14.84 27.81 12.90
N PRO A 63 14.85 27.51 14.22
CA PRO A 63 16.01 27.76 15.07
C PRO A 63 17.27 27.05 14.57
N VAL A 64 18.42 27.68 14.80
CA VAL A 64 19.73 27.07 14.56
C VAL A 64 19.82 25.75 15.35
N ASP A 65 20.47 24.75 14.77
CA ASP A 65 20.64 23.39 15.34
C ASP A 65 19.36 22.54 15.41
N THR A 66 18.29 22.88 14.69
CA THR A 66 17.14 21.97 14.49
C THR A 66 17.54 20.80 13.59
N ASP A 67 17.38 19.56 14.05
CA ASP A 67 17.67 18.37 13.25
C ASP A 67 16.42 17.84 12.49
N LEU A 68 15.22 18.12 13.01
CA LEU A 68 13.94 17.70 12.41
C LEU A 68 12.84 18.74 12.65
N VAL A 69 12.05 19.03 11.62
CA VAL A 69 10.79 19.79 11.75
C VAL A 69 9.61 18.84 11.62
N LEU A 70 8.74 18.77 12.63
CA LEU A 70 7.52 17.98 12.60
C LEU A 70 6.31 18.90 12.37
N ILE A 71 5.66 18.77 11.21
CA ILE A 71 4.45 19.53 10.87
C ILE A 71 3.18 18.73 11.20
N PRO A 72 2.00 19.38 11.38
CA PRO A 72 0.76 18.67 11.65
C PRO A 72 0.41 17.67 10.54
N GLY A 73 -0.04 16.46 10.92
CA GLY A 73 -0.34 15.39 9.97
C GLY A 73 -1.47 15.70 8.98
N LEU A 74 -2.38 16.60 9.36
CA LEU A 74 -3.49 17.04 8.53
C LEU A 74 -3.14 18.18 7.56
N CYS A 75 -1.89 18.66 7.54
CA CYS A 75 -1.48 19.70 6.59
C CYS A 75 -1.56 19.21 5.14
N GLU A 76 -2.02 20.09 4.24
CA GLU A 76 -2.19 19.78 2.82
C GLU A 76 -0.89 20.01 2.02
N GLY A 77 -0.60 19.12 1.06
CA GLY A 77 0.56 19.18 0.17
C GLY A 77 1.80 18.44 0.67
N ASP A 78 2.90 18.53 -0.08
CA ASP A 78 4.14 17.76 0.17
C ASP A 78 5.07 18.48 1.16
N ALA A 79 5.57 17.75 2.17
CA ALA A 79 6.52 18.26 3.16
C ALA A 79 7.88 18.61 2.56
N THR A 80 8.25 18.02 1.41
CA THR A 80 9.52 18.31 0.72
C THR A 80 9.65 19.79 0.35
N VAL A 81 8.53 20.48 0.09
CA VAL A 81 8.49 21.92 -0.21
C VAL A 81 9.06 22.76 0.94
N ILE A 82 8.78 22.37 2.18
CA ILE A 82 9.30 23.05 3.37
C ILE A 82 10.76 22.66 3.56
N ALA A 83 11.09 21.37 3.42
CA ALA A 83 12.46 20.86 3.59
C ALA A 83 13.46 21.56 2.67
N GLN A 84 13.10 21.74 1.39
CA GLN A 84 13.90 22.48 0.41
C GLN A 84 14.12 23.94 0.80
N ARG A 85 13.14 24.56 1.47
CA ARG A 85 13.19 25.97 1.86
C ARG A 85 14.01 26.21 3.13
N VAL A 86 13.85 25.33 4.12
CA VAL A 86 14.46 25.51 5.46
C VAL A 86 15.79 24.77 5.62
N GLY A 87 16.11 23.83 4.71
CA GLY A 87 17.38 23.09 4.71
C GLY A 87 17.52 22.03 5.80
N VAL A 88 16.40 21.63 6.43
CA VAL A 88 16.32 20.63 7.50
C VAL A 88 15.29 19.57 7.09
N PRO A 89 15.44 18.29 7.46
CA PRO A 89 14.40 17.28 7.29
C PRO A 89 13.05 17.75 7.85
N VAL A 90 11.98 17.56 7.07
CA VAL A 90 10.61 17.89 7.46
C VAL A 90 9.74 16.66 7.29
N GLU A 91 9.02 16.30 8.35
CA GLU A 91 8.08 15.18 8.33
C GLU A 91 6.69 15.63 8.76
N LYS A 92 5.67 14.97 8.20
CA LYS A 92 4.31 15.08 8.73
C LYS A 92 4.18 14.19 9.94
N GLY A 93 3.89 14.80 11.09
CA GLY A 93 3.53 14.09 12.29
C GLY A 93 2.16 13.41 12.20
N PRO A 94 1.68 12.82 13.29
CA PRO A 94 0.36 12.23 13.32
C PRO A 94 -0.77 13.26 13.11
N LYS A 95 -1.96 12.76 12.76
CA LYS A 95 -3.17 13.61 12.61
C LYS A 95 -3.57 14.25 13.92
N ASP A 96 -3.34 13.56 15.04
CA ASP A 96 -3.58 14.06 16.39
C ASP A 96 -2.28 14.18 17.19
N LEU A 97 -2.08 15.31 17.86
CA LEU A 97 -0.89 15.58 18.67
C LEU A 97 -0.66 14.54 19.78
N ARG A 98 -1.71 13.91 20.31
CA ARG A 98 -1.62 12.90 21.37
C ARG A 98 -0.94 11.61 20.93
N GLN A 99 -0.81 11.42 19.62
CA GLN A 99 -0.11 10.28 19.02
C GLN A 99 1.40 10.56 18.82
N ILE A 100 1.88 11.77 19.13
CA ILE A 100 3.32 12.11 19.02
C ILE A 100 4.23 11.16 19.82
N PRO A 101 3.89 10.74 21.05
CA PRO A 101 4.70 9.77 21.79
C PRO A 101 4.86 8.44 21.05
N GLU A 102 3.76 7.94 20.49
CA GLU A 102 3.77 6.71 19.70
C GLU A 102 4.50 6.89 18.37
N TYR A 103 4.37 8.05 17.70
CA TYR A 103 5.14 8.37 16.50
C TYR A 103 6.64 8.26 16.75
N PHE A 104 7.17 8.85 17.82
CA PHE A 104 8.59 8.73 18.17
C PHE A 104 8.97 7.32 18.70
N GLY A 105 8.04 6.63 19.36
CA GLY A 105 8.25 5.23 19.79
C GLY A 105 8.33 4.25 18.62
N ARG A 106 7.47 4.39 17.61
CA ARG A 106 7.49 3.62 16.36
C ARG A 106 8.67 3.99 15.48
N ALA A 107 9.02 5.27 15.39
CA ALA A 107 10.22 5.73 14.67
C ALA A 107 11.51 5.13 15.26
N ALA A 108 11.54 4.82 16.56
CA ALA A 108 12.66 4.11 17.17
C ALA A 108 12.73 2.61 16.82
N LEU A 109 11.59 1.98 16.45
CA LEU A 109 11.49 0.60 15.97
C LEU A 109 11.68 0.47 14.44
N ALA A 110 11.69 1.60 13.72
CA ALA A 110 11.69 1.69 12.27
C ALA A 110 13.00 1.36 11.49
N PRO A 111 14.21 1.14 12.07
CA PRO A 111 15.41 1.00 11.23
C PRO A 111 15.37 -0.15 10.21
N ASP A 112 14.55 -1.18 10.44
CA ASP A 112 14.48 -2.40 9.60
C ASP A 112 13.07 -2.69 9.03
N TYR A 113 12.15 -1.71 9.08
CA TYR A 113 10.81 -1.87 8.52
C TYR A 113 10.74 -1.42 7.05
N GLY A 114 9.97 -2.15 6.25
CA GLY A 114 9.66 -1.80 4.86
C GLY A 114 10.23 -2.75 3.82
N GLY A 115 11.02 -3.76 4.19
CA GLY A 115 11.37 -4.88 3.32
C GLY A 115 10.14 -5.66 2.86
N TYR A 116 10.25 -6.31 1.70
CA TYR A 116 9.21 -7.19 1.14
C TYR A 116 9.84 -8.18 0.14
N ASP A 117 9.22 -9.34 -0.04
CA ASP A 117 9.64 -10.36 -1.02
C ASP A 117 8.48 -10.89 -1.90
N ILE A 118 7.31 -10.24 -1.82
CA ILE A 118 6.14 -10.48 -2.69
C ILE A 118 6.06 -9.35 -3.73
N GLU A 119 6.17 -9.69 -5.00
CA GLU A 119 5.93 -8.78 -6.13
C GLU A 119 4.43 -8.53 -6.31
N ILE A 120 4.05 -7.30 -6.66
CA ILE A 120 2.67 -6.95 -7.02
C ILE A 120 2.58 -6.84 -8.53
N VAL A 121 1.76 -7.71 -9.11
CA VAL A 121 1.34 -7.67 -10.50
C VAL A 121 -0.04 -7.01 -10.55
N ALA A 122 -0.13 -5.80 -11.12
CA ALA A 122 -1.36 -5.03 -11.15
C ALA A 122 -1.95 -5.02 -12.56
N GLU A 123 -3.16 -5.55 -12.70
CA GLU A 123 -3.79 -5.80 -14.00
C GLU A 123 -4.60 -4.61 -14.52
N VAL A 124 -4.24 -4.14 -15.71
CA VAL A 124 -5.09 -3.28 -16.53
C VAL A 124 -6.10 -4.16 -17.26
N ASN A 125 -7.28 -4.30 -16.67
CA ASN A 125 -8.33 -5.20 -17.15
C ASN A 125 -8.89 -4.78 -18.52
N ASN A 126 -9.21 -5.78 -19.35
CA ASN A 126 -9.85 -5.59 -20.66
C ASN A 126 -9.11 -4.56 -21.54
N ALA A 127 -7.78 -4.58 -21.54
CA ALA A 127 -6.93 -3.63 -22.26
C ALA A 127 -7.30 -3.45 -23.75
N PRO A 128 -7.72 -4.48 -24.52
CA PRO A 128 -8.15 -4.31 -25.93
C PRO A 128 -9.40 -3.42 -26.13
N ARG A 129 -10.11 -3.10 -25.05
CA ARG A 129 -11.29 -2.21 -25.05
C ARG A 129 -10.95 -0.77 -24.65
N LEU A 130 -9.76 -0.55 -24.11
CA LEU A 130 -9.34 0.74 -23.59
C LEU A 130 -8.62 1.53 -24.68
N ALA A 131 -8.77 2.85 -24.63
CA ALA A 131 -7.89 3.73 -25.39
C ALA A 131 -6.46 3.61 -24.83
N ARG A 132 -5.46 3.74 -25.70
CA ARG A 132 -4.04 3.66 -25.34
C ARG A 132 -3.66 4.57 -24.16
N GLU A 133 -4.17 5.80 -24.17
CA GLU A 133 -3.97 6.76 -23.09
C GLU A 133 -4.63 6.35 -21.77
N ALA A 134 -5.73 5.60 -21.80
CA ALA A 134 -6.34 5.07 -20.59
C ALA A 134 -5.49 3.94 -19.97
N ILE A 135 -4.92 3.07 -20.80
CA ILE A 135 -3.98 2.03 -20.36
C ILE A 135 -2.76 2.69 -19.67
N ARG A 136 -2.19 3.72 -20.29
CA ARG A 136 -1.05 4.47 -19.76
C ARG A 136 -1.35 5.07 -18.39
N ARG A 137 -2.49 5.76 -18.24
CA ARG A 137 -2.90 6.33 -16.95
C ARG A 137 -3.11 5.30 -15.85
N GLU A 138 -3.69 4.15 -16.19
CA GLU A 138 -3.90 3.07 -15.21
C GLU A 138 -2.56 2.47 -14.76
N ALA A 139 -1.66 2.22 -15.71
CA ALA A 139 -0.31 1.74 -15.44
C ALA A 139 0.49 2.71 -14.56
N GLU A 140 0.39 4.02 -14.82
CA GLU A 140 1.00 5.06 -13.97
C GLU A 140 0.41 5.08 -12.56
N HIS A 141 -0.91 4.96 -12.42
CA HIS A 141 -1.60 4.89 -11.12
C HIS A 141 -1.15 3.67 -10.31
N TYR A 142 -1.07 2.49 -10.93
CA TYR A 142 -0.62 1.27 -10.28
C TYR A 142 0.85 1.32 -9.88
N ARG A 143 1.74 1.82 -10.76
CA ARG A 143 3.16 2.05 -10.43
C ARG A 143 3.29 3.01 -9.24
N ALA A 144 2.53 4.11 -9.22
CA ALA A 144 2.54 5.06 -8.11
C ALA A 144 1.92 4.48 -6.82
N SER A 145 1.08 3.46 -6.94
CA SER A 145 0.44 2.77 -5.81
C SER A 145 1.28 1.62 -5.25
N GLY A 146 2.38 1.23 -5.90
CA GLY A 146 3.33 0.23 -5.40
C GLY A 146 3.44 -1.05 -6.22
N ALA A 147 2.80 -1.12 -7.39
CA ALA A 147 2.95 -2.25 -8.31
C ALA A 147 4.40 -2.38 -8.81
N ASP A 148 4.94 -3.61 -8.82
CA ASP A 148 6.26 -3.88 -9.40
C ASP A 148 6.17 -4.21 -10.88
N VAL A 149 5.06 -4.84 -11.30
CA VAL A 149 4.80 -5.26 -12.68
C VAL A 149 3.39 -4.83 -13.08
N ILE A 150 3.25 -4.27 -14.28
CA ILE A 150 1.96 -3.93 -14.87
C ILE A 150 1.53 -5.05 -15.80
N ASP A 151 0.39 -5.66 -15.51
CA ASP A 151 -0.17 -6.71 -16.36
C ASP A 151 -1.19 -6.14 -17.34
N ILE A 152 -1.06 -6.53 -18.61
CA ILE A 152 -1.97 -6.14 -19.67
C ILE A 152 -2.93 -7.30 -19.92
N GLY A 153 -4.12 -7.19 -19.33
CA GLY A 153 -5.17 -8.19 -19.44
C GLY A 153 -5.78 -8.21 -20.85
N CYS A 154 -5.40 -9.21 -21.67
CA CYS A 154 -6.04 -9.43 -22.96
C CYS A 154 -7.47 -9.96 -22.76
N THR A 155 -8.29 -9.90 -23.81
CA THR A 155 -9.68 -10.38 -23.75
C THR A 155 -9.81 -11.64 -24.60
N PRO A 156 -10.18 -12.79 -24.02
CA PRO A 156 -10.41 -14.00 -24.80
C PRO A 156 -11.37 -13.78 -25.98
N GLY A 157 -10.97 -14.23 -27.16
CA GLY A 157 -11.76 -14.10 -28.39
C GLY A 157 -11.76 -12.71 -29.03
N ARG A 158 -10.91 -11.77 -28.55
CA ARG A 158 -10.73 -10.46 -29.15
C ARG A 158 -9.26 -10.18 -29.36
N GLU A 159 -8.86 -10.04 -30.61
CA GLU A 159 -7.50 -9.69 -30.99
C GLU A 159 -7.08 -8.34 -30.38
N PHE A 160 -5.82 -8.26 -29.98
CA PHE A 160 -5.18 -7.01 -29.61
C PHE A 160 -3.99 -6.66 -30.53
N PRO A 161 -4.21 -6.22 -31.78
CA PRO A 161 -3.13 -5.96 -32.74
C PRO A 161 -2.08 -4.97 -32.25
N ALA A 162 -2.48 -4.02 -31.39
CA ALA A 162 -1.61 -3.00 -30.82
C ALA A 162 -0.85 -3.45 -29.55
N LEU A 163 -1.01 -4.70 -29.10
CA LEU A 163 -0.40 -5.20 -27.86
C LEU A 163 1.11 -4.95 -27.81
N GLY A 164 1.84 -5.34 -28.86
CA GLY A 164 3.28 -5.14 -28.92
C GLY A 164 3.70 -3.67 -28.88
N GLU A 165 2.88 -2.75 -29.40
CA GLU A 165 3.14 -1.30 -29.31
C GLU A 165 2.91 -0.75 -27.90
N VAL A 166 1.84 -1.20 -27.25
CA VAL A 166 1.51 -0.84 -25.85
C VAL A 166 2.59 -1.35 -24.91
N VAL A 167 3.00 -2.62 -25.03
CA VAL A 167 4.07 -3.21 -24.22
C VAL A 167 5.37 -2.41 -24.41
N ARG A 168 5.76 -2.14 -25.67
CA ARG A 168 7.00 -1.40 -25.98
C ARG A 168 7.00 0.01 -25.39
N GLU A 169 5.85 0.69 -25.40
CA GLU A 169 5.70 2.01 -24.80
C GLU A 169 5.89 1.96 -23.28
N LEU A 170 5.17 1.07 -22.58
CA LEU A 170 5.28 0.96 -21.11
C LEU A 170 6.69 0.55 -20.67
N VAL A 171 7.32 -0.38 -21.40
CA VAL A 171 8.73 -0.75 -21.18
C VAL A 171 9.65 0.44 -21.44
N GLY A 172 9.40 1.22 -22.50
CA GLY A 172 10.14 2.45 -22.81
C GLY A 172 10.04 3.52 -21.73
N GLU A 173 8.95 3.54 -20.96
CA GLU A 173 8.75 4.38 -19.77
C GLU A 173 9.36 3.79 -18.48
N GLY A 174 10.11 2.69 -18.60
CA GLY A 174 10.80 2.02 -17.51
C GLY A 174 9.89 1.14 -16.64
N MET A 175 8.69 0.77 -17.10
CA MET A 175 7.83 -0.17 -16.40
C MET A 175 8.22 -1.62 -16.72
N ARG A 176 8.07 -2.50 -15.74
CA ARG A 176 8.09 -3.96 -15.95
C ARG A 176 6.71 -4.40 -16.39
N VAL A 177 6.62 -5.22 -17.43
CA VAL A 177 5.34 -5.55 -18.07
C VAL A 177 5.10 -7.05 -18.09
N SER A 178 3.88 -7.43 -17.73
CA SER A 178 3.29 -8.75 -17.87
C SER A 178 2.16 -8.71 -18.91
N ILE A 179 1.84 -9.86 -19.49
CA ILE A 179 0.66 -10.04 -20.34
C ILE A 179 -0.16 -11.25 -19.88
N ASP A 180 -1.48 -11.12 -19.90
CA ASP A 180 -2.41 -12.24 -19.67
C ASP A 180 -3.08 -12.66 -20.99
N SER A 181 -2.49 -13.64 -21.67
CA SER A 181 -3.01 -14.21 -22.92
C SER A 181 -2.61 -15.67 -23.11
N PHE A 182 -3.52 -16.44 -23.71
CA PHE A 182 -3.27 -17.80 -24.17
C PHE A 182 -2.92 -17.88 -25.67
N ASP A 183 -3.04 -16.77 -26.41
CA ASP A 183 -2.78 -16.74 -27.84
C ASP A 183 -1.27 -16.68 -28.13
N PRO A 184 -0.70 -17.65 -28.87
CA PRO A 184 0.73 -17.65 -29.17
C PRO A 184 1.21 -16.40 -29.90
N GLY A 185 0.40 -15.83 -30.80
CA GLY A 185 0.75 -14.63 -31.55
C GLY A 185 0.88 -13.40 -30.64
N GLU A 186 -0.07 -13.22 -29.73
CA GLU A 186 -0.02 -12.17 -28.70
C GLU A 186 1.17 -12.34 -27.76
N ILE A 187 1.44 -13.58 -27.31
CA ILE A 187 2.60 -13.89 -26.47
C ILE A 187 3.90 -13.52 -27.18
N HIS A 188 4.10 -13.97 -28.42
CA HIS A 188 5.31 -13.66 -29.19
C HIS A 188 5.47 -12.15 -29.41
N ALA A 189 4.39 -11.45 -29.79
CA ALA A 189 4.42 -10.01 -30.02
C ALA A 189 4.78 -9.23 -28.74
N ALA A 190 4.21 -9.61 -27.60
CA ALA A 190 4.48 -8.97 -26.31
C ALA A 190 5.90 -9.24 -25.80
N VAL A 191 6.37 -10.49 -25.86
CA VAL A 191 7.73 -10.85 -25.45
C VAL A 191 8.76 -10.15 -26.33
N ALA A 192 8.55 -10.12 -27.65
CA ALA A 192 9.43 -9.38 -28.57
C ALA A 192 9.44 -7.87 -28.30
N ALA A 193 8.38 -7.33 -27.70
CA ALA A 193 8.28 -5.94 -27.26
C ALA A 193 8.87 -5.68 -25.87
N GLY A 194 9.27 -6.71 -25.12
CA GLY A 194 9.95 -6.60 -23.82
C GLY A 194 9.14 -7.05 -22.61
N ALA A 195 7.99 -7.73 -22.78
CA ALA A 195 7.28 -8.33 -21.67
C ALA A 195 8.15 -9.38 -20.94
N GLU A 196 8.21 -9.28 -19.62
CA GLU A 196 9.05 -10.13 -18.76
C GLU A 196 8.27 -11.22 -18.01
N LEU A 197 6.94 -11.20 -18.08
CA LEU A 197 6.06 -12.19 -17.48
C LEU A 197 4.90 -12.53 -18.43
N VAL A 198 4.55 -13.81 -18.52
CA VAL A 198 3.41 -14.30 -19.30
C VAL A 198 2.47 -15.10 -18.39
N LEU A 199 1.22 -14.65 -18.32
CA LEU A 199 0.08 -15.30 -17.70
C LEU A 199 -0.83 -15.83 -18.83
N SER A 200 -1.37 -17.04 -18.81
CA SER A 200 -0.89 -18.22 -18.09
C SER A 200 -0.58 -19.33 -19.09
N VAL A 201 0.22 -20.30 -18.65
CA VAL A 201 0.64 -21.46 -19.46
C VAL A 201 0.11 -22.76 -18.88
N ASN A 202 -0.39 -23.64 -19.74
CA ASN A 202 -0.79 -25.01 -19.41
C ASN A 202 -0.54 -25.95 -20.61
N ALA A 203 -1.12 -27.15 -20.62
CA ALA A 203 -0.87 -28.12 -21.68
C ALA A 203 -1.30 -27.64 -23.08
N SER A 204 -2.25 -26.70 -23.17
CA SER A 204 -2.78 -26.22 -24.45
C SER A 204 -1.85 -25.26 -25.18
N ASN A 205 -1.01 -24.51 -24.47
CA ASN A 205 -0.18 -23.46 -25.05
C ASN A 205 1.32 -23.55 -24.69
N ARG A 206 1.75 -24.44 -23.79
CA ARG A 206 3.16 -24.50 -23.31
C ARG A 206 4.23 -24.55 -24.39
N GLU A 207 3.93 -25.10 -25.57
CA GLU A 207 4.90 -25.16 -26.68
C GLU A 207 5.39 -23.77 -27.11
N VAL A 208 4.56 -22.71 -26.94
CA VAL A 208 4.95 -21.31 -27.19
C VAL A 208 6.16 -20.90 -26.35
N THR A 209 6.31 -21.48 -25.16
CA THR A 209 7.36 -21.11 -24.21
C THR A 209 8.73 -21.66 -24.60
N ARG A 210 8.80 -22.63 -25.51
CA ARG A 210 10.06 -23.21 -25.96
C ARG A 210 10.96 -22.17 -26.62
N GLU A 211 10.37 -21.20 -27.31
CA GLU A 211 11.09 -20.09 -27.94
C GLU A 211 11.56 -19.03 -26.92
N LEU A 212 11.04 -19.09 -25.69
CA LEU A 212 11.46 -18.23 -24.58
C LEU A 212 12.70 -18.76 -23.85
N ALA A 213 13.21 -19.94 -24.23
CA ALA A 213 14.40 -20.54 -23.65
C ALA A 213 15.60 -19.60 -23.73
N GLY A 214 16.25 -19.36 -22.59
CA GLY A 214 17.38 -18.44 -22.47
C GLY A 214 17.00 -16.94 -22.46
N SER A 215 15.71 -16.60 -22.55
CA SER A 215 15.23 -15.25 -22.28
C SER A 215 15.10 -15.00 -20.77
N LYS A 216 14.89 -13.73 -20.39
CA LYS A 216 14.58 -13.35 -19.00
C LYS A 216 13.08 -13.47 -18.67
N THR A 217 12.25 -13.77 -19.67
CA THR A 217 10.80 -13.84 -19.51
C THR A 217 10.43 -15.06 -18.69
N ARG A 218 9.64 -14.84 -17.64
CA ARG A 218 9.08 -15.90 -16.82
C ARG A 218 7.67 -16.23 -17.28
N VAL A 219 7.19 -17.43 -16.97
CA VAL A 219 5.80 -17.82 -17.24
C VAL A 219 5.10 -18.26 -15.96
N VAL A 220 3.80 -18.04 -15.86
CA VAL A 220 2.98 -18.58 -14.78
C VAL A 220 2.29 -19.85 -15.26
N VAL A 221 2.56 -20.96 -14.60
CA VAL A 221 2.02 -22.27 -14.94
C VAL A 221 0.79 -22.55 -14.08
N ILE A 222 -0.32 -22.85 -14.74
CA ILE A 222 -1.58 -23.22 -14.10
C ILE A 222 -1.95 -24.67 -14.41
N PRO A 223 -2.76 -25.34 -13.56
CA PRO A 223 -3.38 -26.60 -13.91
C PRO A 223 -4.22 -26.48 -15.20
N ASP A 224 -4.39 -27.59 -15.92
CA ASP A 224 -5.31 -27.63 -17.05
C ASP A 224 -6.75 -27.35 -16.58
N PHE A 225 -7.52 -26.66 -17.41
CA PHE A 225 -8.86 -26.21 -17.03
C PHE A 225 -9.77 -27.36 -16.58
N GLY A 226 -10.32 -27.23 -15.37
CA GLY A 226 -11.21 -28.23 -14.77
C GLY A 226 -10.52 -29.53 -14.34
N GLN A 227 -9.19 -29.60 -14.37
CA GLN A 227 -8.39 -30.74 -13.94
C GLN A 227 -7.65 -30.44 -12.61
N GLY A 228 -6.99 -31.44 -12.03
CA GLY A 228 -6.24 -31.31 -10.79
C GLY A 228 -4.77 -30.92 -11.00
N LEU A 229 -4.06 -30.83 -9.87
CA LEU A 229 -2.64 -30.45 -9.80
C LEU A 229 -1.71 -31.37 -10.60
N GLU A 230 -2.11 -32.61 -10.85
CA GLU A 230 -1.35 -33.59 -11.64
C GLU A 230 -1.04 -33.10 -13.06
N THR A 231 -1.85 -32.19 -13.60
CA THR A 231 -1.63 -31.61 -14.93
C THR A 231 -0.51 -30.56 -14.98
N LEU A 232 -0.03 -30.11 -13.83
CA LEU A 232 1.14 -29.23 -13.76
C LEU A 232 2.43 -29.96 -14.17
N GLU A 233 2.61 -31.21 -13.73
CA GLU A 233 3.88 -31.94 -13.82
C GLU A 233 4.44 -32.01 -15.25
N PRO A 234 3.66 -32.35 -16.30
CA PRO A 234 4.19 -32.36 -17.67
C PRO A 234 4.64 -30.98 -18.16
N SER A 235 3.94 -29.91 -17.75
CA SER A 235 4.27 -28.54 -18.14
C SER A 235 5.52 -28.05 -17.42
N LEU A 236 5.65 -28.34 -16.12
CA LEU A 236 6.84 -28.03 -15.33
C LEU A 236 8.07 -28.75 -15.87
N ALA A 237 7.97 -30.06 -16.14
CA ALA A 237 9.08 -30.85 -16.69
C ALA A 237 9.55 -30.32 -18.05
N ALA A 238 8.63 -29.87 -18.90
CA ALA A 238 8.98 -29.26 -20.19
C ALA A 238 9.73 -27.93 -20.01
N LEU A 239 9.25 -27.06 -19.12
CA LEU A 239 9.89 -25.77 -18.83
C LEU A 239 11.30 -25.94 -18.23
N GLU A 240 11.47 -26.90 -17.32
CA GLU A 240 12.77 -27.25 -16.76
C GLU A 240 13.74 -27.78 -17.83
N GLN A 241 13.25 -28.66 -18.70
CA GLN A 241 14.04 -29.17 -19.83
C GLN A 241 14.48 -28.05 -20.78
N TRP A 242 13.63 -27.06 -21.01
CA TRP A 242 13.93 -25.91 -21.88
C TRP A 242 14.71 -24.79 -21.17
N GLY A 243 14.83 -24.84 -19.84
CA GLY A 243 15.47 -23.79 -19.06
C GLY A 243 14.66 -22.48 -19.02
N VAL A 244 13.32 -22.58 -19.06
CA VAL A 244 12.41 -21.43 -18.96
C VAL A 244 12.06 -21.20 -17.49
N SER A 245 12.21 -19.96 -17.01
CA SER A 245 11.86 -19.59 -15.63
C SER A 245 10.34 -19.57 -15.45
N TYR A 246 9.85 -20.05 -14.30
CA TYR A 246 8.41 -20.15 -14.06
C TYR A 246 8.01 -19.81 -12.62
N LEU A 247 6.73 -19.51 -12.45
CA LEU A 247 6.00 -19.57 -11.17
C LEU A 247 4.84 -20.55 -11.30
N ILE A 248 4.38 -21.09 -10.18
CA ILE A 248 3.22 -21.98 -10.16
C ILE A 248 2.04 -21.22 -9.56
N ASP A 249 0.93 -21.18 -10.30
CA ASP A 249 -0.36 -20.72 -9.80
C ASP A 249 -1.38 -21.87 -9.83
N PRO A 250 -1.64 -22.52 -8.68
CA PRO A 250 -2.71 -23.50 -8.55
C PRO A 250 -4.13 -22.97 -8.71
N VAL A 251 -4.29 -21.67 -8.97
CA VAL A 251 -5.53 -20.91 -9.11
C VAL A 251 -6.30 -20.83 -7.79
N ILE A 252 -6.63 -19.62 -7.35
CA ILE A 252 -7.50 -19.43 -6.19
C ILE A 252 -8.97 -19.31 -6.62
N GLU A 253 -9.86 -19.95 -5.88
CA GLU A 253 -11.29 -19.98 -6.19
C GLU A 253 -12.05 -18.91 -5.39
N PRO A 254 -13.11 -18.30 -5.96
CA PRO A 254 -13.97 -17.39 -5.21
C PRO A 254 -14.62 -18.03 -3.98
N ILE A 255 -14.98 -17.20 -3.00
CA ILE A 255 -15.73 -17.64 -1.82
C ILE A 255 -17.08 -18.23 -2.27
N GLY A 256 -17.41 -19.42 -1.76
CA GLY A 256 -18.60 -20.18 -2.18
C GLY A 256 -18.35 -21.18 -3.32
N PHE A 257 -17.25 -21.07 -4.06
CA PHE A 257 -16.91 -21.94 -5.19
C PHE A 257 -15.79 -22.95 -4.89
N GLY A 258 -15.25 -22.92 -3.67
CA GLY A 258 -14.18 -23.81 -3.24
C GLY A 258 -12.94 -23.12 -2.70
N PHE A 259 -13.03 -21.82 -2.36
CA PHE A 259 -11.94 -21.03 -1.78
C PHE A 259 -11.04 -21.80 -0.80
N MET A 260 -11.60 -22.42 0.25
CA MET A 260 -10.78 -23.17 1.21
C MET A 260 -10.03 -24.36 0.58
N ARG A 261 -10.70 -25.13 -0.31
CA ARG A 261 -10.05 -26.22 -1.05
C ARG A 261 -8.94 -25.70 -1.96
N SER A 262 -9.09 -24.50 -2.51
CA SER A 262 -8.03 -23.86 -3.29
C SER A 262 -6.83 -23.45 -2.42
N LEU A 263 -7.04 -22.99 -1.18
CA LEU A 263 -5.94 -22.76 -0.23
C LEU A 263 -5.21 -24.05 0.14
N GLU A 264 -5.94 -25.14 0.37
CA GLU A 264 -5.33 -26.47 0.56
C GLU A 264 -4.50 -26.88 -0.66
N ARG A 265 -4.97 -26.57 -1.87
CA ARG A 265 -4.28 -26.81 -3.12
C ARG A 265 -2.97 -26.01 -3.23
N TYR A 266 -2.94 -24.75 -2.78
CA TYR A 266 -1.68 -23.99 -2.65
C TYR A 266 -0.72 -24.63 -1.64
N ALA A 267 -1.20 -25.01 -0.46
CA ALA A 267 -0.38 -25.65 0.55
C ALA A 267 0.20 -26.99 0.07
N GLU A 268 -0.58 -27.79 -0.64
CA GLU A 268 -0.13 -29.02 -1.27
C GLU A 268 0.89 -28.77 -2.37
N THR A 269 0.69 -27.74 -3.20
CA THR A 269 1.65 -27.35 -4.25
C THR A 269 2.98 -26.96 -3.63
N HIS A 270 2.99 -26.16 -2.56
CA HIS A 270 4.21 -25.79 -1.84
C HIS A 270 4.95 -27.03 -1.31
N ARG A 271 4.23 -28.03 -0.78
CA ARG A 271 4.85 -29.28 -0.31
C ARG A 271 5.46 -30.10 -1.43
N ARG A 272 4.81 -30.16 -2.60
CA ARG A 272 5.30 -30.91 -3.77
C ARG A 272 6.48 -30.22 -4.44
N TYR A 273 6.47 -28.90 -4.50
CA TYR A 273 7.45 -28.09 -5.23
C TYR A 273 8.04 -26.99 -4.32
N PRO A 274 8.77 -27.34 -3.24
CA PRO A 274 9.19 -26.38 -2.22
C PRO A 274 10.17 -25.32 -2.71
N ALA A 275 10.89 -25.58 -3.82
CA ALA A 275 11.82 -24.64 -4.43
C ALA A 275 11.18 -23.74 -5.50
N ALA A 276 9.97 -24.07 -5.97
CA ALA A 276 9.30 -23.32 -7.02
C ALA A 276 8.57 -22.10 -6.41
N PRO A 277 8.78 -20.88 -6.93
CA PRO A 277 8.05 -19.72 -6.46
C PRO A 277 6.56 -19.83 -6.83
N LEU A 278 5.68 -19.49 -5.88
CA LEU A 278 4.24 -19.49 -6.11
C LEU A 278 3.74 -18.12 -6.53
N PHE A 279 2.67 -18.12 -7.32
CA PHE A 279 1.94 -16.94 -7.78
C PHE A 279 0.48 -17.07 -7.37
N MET A 280 -0.18 -15.99 -6.93
CA MET A 280 -1.59 -16.03 -6.51
C MET A 280 -2.41 -14.84 -7.00
N GLY A 281 -3.49 -15.10 -7.72
CA GLY A 281 -4.47 -14.09 -8.12
C GLY A 281 -5.47 -13.71 -7.02
N VAL A 282 -5.07 -12.80 -6.12
CA VAL A 282 -5.91 -12.34 -5.00
C VAL A 282 -7.10 -11.47 -5.44
N GLY A 283 -7.01 -10.85 -6.63
CA GLY A 283 -8.07 -9.99 -7.17
C GLY A 283 -9.44 -10.68 -7.25
N ASN A 284 -9.48 -11.98 -7.55
CA ASN A 284 -10.73 -12.76 -7.61
C ASN A 284 -11.50 -12.78 -6.28
N LEU A 285 -10.82 -12.56 -5.15
CA LEU A 285 -11.45 -12.56 -3.84
C LEU A 285 -11.93 -11.16 -3.46
N THR A 286 -11.10 -10.14 -3.66
CA THR A 286 -11.45 -8.75 -3.33
C THR A 286 -12.52 -8.19 -4.27
N GLU A 287 -12.47 -8.51 -5.56
CA GLU A 287 -13.45 -8.07 -6.56
C GLU A 287 -14.83 -8.73 -6.35
N LEU A 288 -14.84 -9.97 -5.88
CA LEU A 288 -16.07 -10.79 -5.75
C LEU A 288 -16.59 -10.92 -4.31
N THR A 289 -16.02 -10.18 -3.36
CA THR A 289 -16.47 -10.15 -1.96
C THR A 289 -16.84 -8.73 -1.56
N ALA A 290 -18.10 -8.51 -1.17
CA ALA A 290 -18.57 -7.23 -0.65
C ALA A 290 -18.09 -7.03 0.80
N ALA A 291 -16.82 -6.70 0.97
CA ALA A 291 -16.16 -6.39 2.24
C ALA A 291 -15.05 -5.35 2.04
N ASP A 292 -14.65 -4.66 3.10
CA ASP A 292 -13.53 -3.72 3.05
C ASP A 292 -12.23 -4.45 2.69
N THR A 293 -11.65 -4.09 1.54
CA THR A 293 -10.49 -4.80 0.98
C THR A 293 -9.25 -4.69 1.84
N THR A 294 -9.09 -3.63 2.63
CA THR A 294 -7.96 -3.47 3.56
C THR A 294 -7.75 -4.68 4.49
N GLY A 295 -8.83 -5.17 5.12
CA GLY A 295 -8.79 -6.33 6.01
C GLY A 295 -8.65 -7.65 5.25
N VAL A 296 -9.30 -7.76 4.09
CA VAL A 296 -9.21 -8.95 3.23
C VAL A 296 -7.79 -9.12 2.70
N ASN A 297 -7.21 -8.07 2.12
CA ASN A 297 -5.84 -8.02 1.62
C ASN A 297 -4.83 -8.31 2.74
N ALA A 298 -5.03 -7.79 3.95
CA ALA A 298 -4.17 -8.11 5.09
C ALA A 298 -4.08 -9.63 5.35
N LEU A 299 -5.22 -10.32 5.38
CA LEU A 299 -5.27 -11.77 5.61
C LEU A 299 -4.75 -12.57 4.40
N LEU A 300 -5.12 -12.19 3.18
CA LEU A 300 -4.67 -12.88 1.97
C LEU A 300 -3.15 -12.78 1.79
N VAL A 301 -2.58 -11.59 2.03
CA VAL A 301 -1.14 -11.40 1.96
C VAL A 301 -0.40 -12.11 3.10
N ALA A 302 -1.00 -12.22 4.30
CA ALA A 302 -0.44 -13.04 5.37
C ALA A 302 -0.36 -14.53 4.95
N ILE A 303 -1.44 -15.06 4.36
CA ILE A 303 -1.46 -16.42 3.81
C ILE A 303 -0.38 -16.57 2.72
N CYS A 304 -0.28 -15.61 1.80
CA CYS A 304 0.75 -15.60 0.76
C CYS A 304 2.17 -15.65 1.34
N GLN A 305 2.45 -14.81 2.34
CA GLN A 305 3.76 -14.73 2.99
C GLN A 305 4.13 -16.04 3.68
N GLU A 306 3.18 -16.66 4.40
CA GLU A 306 3.41 -17.94 5.09
C GLU A 306 3.57 -19.12 4.13
N LEU A 307 2.86 -19.11 3.00
CA LEU A 307 2.96 -20.16 1.97
C LEU A 307 4.17 -20.02 1.05
N GLY A 308 4.93 -18.93 1.14
CA GLY A 308 6.07 -18.67 0.26
C GLY A 308 5.68 -18.23 -1.15
N VAL A 309 4.50 -17.61 -1.31
CA VAL A 309 4.12 -16.89 -2.54
C VAL A 309 5.12 -15.75 -2.77
N ARG A 310 5.47 -15.52 -4.03
CA ARG A 310 6.47 -14.51 -4.45
C ARG A 310 5.90 -13.45 -5.38
N ALA A 311 4.70 -13.65 -5.91
CA ALA A 311 4.00 -12.65 -6.69
C ALA A 311 2.48 -12.80 -6.52
N VAL A 312 1.77 -11.68 -6.44
CA VAL A 312 0.31 -11.65 -6.39
C VAL A 312 -0.27 -10.83 -7.53
N LEU A 313 -1.35 -11.30 -8.14
CA LEU A 313 -2.12 -10.57 -9.14
C LEU A 313 -3.34 -9.91 -8.49
N THR A 314 -3.52 -8.62 -8.74
CA THR A 314 -4.67 -7.85 -8.26
C THR A 314 -5.14 -6.85 -9.32
N THR A 315 -6.30 -6.25 -9.08
CA THR A 315 -6.88 -5.19 -9.91
C THR A 315 -7.77 -4.27 -9.07
N GLU A 316 -8.23 -3.17 -9.66
CA GLU A 316 -9.08 -2.14 -9.04
C GLU A 316 -10.32 -1.83 -9.90
N VAL A 317 -11.05 -2.85 -10.34
CA VAL A 317 -12.20 -2.70 -11.26
C VAL A 317 -13.45 -2.27 -10.50
N ILE A 318 -13.80 -2.98 -9.43
CA ILE A 318 -15.01 -2.69 -8.65
C ILE A 318 -14.77 -1.53 -7.67
N PRO A 319 -15.78 -0.67 -7.39
CA PRO A 319 -15.57 0.54 -6.59
C PRO A 319 -14.96 0.30 -5.20
N TRP A 320 -15.25 -0.82 -4.54
CA TRP A 320 -14.71 -1.12 -3.21
C TRP A 320 -13.29 -1.71 -3.24
N ALA A 321 -12.80 -2.19 -4.39
CA ALA A 321 -11.42 -2.64 -4.56
C ALA A 321 -10.48 -1.51 -5.00
N ARG A 322 -11.00 -0.29 -5.18
CA ARG A 322 -10.16 0.87 -5.50
C ARG A 322 -9.14 1.13 -4.40
N GLY A 323 -7.87 1.20 -4.77
CA GLY A 323 -6.74 1.28 -3.84
C GLY A 323 -6.16 -0.07 -3.42
N ALA A 324 -6.67 -1.20 -3.90
CA ALA A 324 -6.18 -2.54 -3.54
C ALA A 324 -4.68 -2.72 -3.82
N VAL A 325 -4.12 -2.11 -4.87
CA VAL A 325 -2.67 -2.17 -5.15
C VAL A 325 -1.87 -1.56 -4.00
N ARG A 326 -2.31 -0.39 -3.52
CA ARG A 326 -1.68 0.30 -2.39
C ARG A 326 -1.85 -0.44 -1.08
N GLU A 327 -3.02 -1.02 -0.87
CA GLU A 327 -3.30 -1.85 0.31
C GLU A 327 -2.38 -3.06 0.36
N ILE A 328 -2.17 -3.74 -0.78
CA ILE A 328 -1.25 -4.88 -0.87
C ILE A 328 0.20 -4.43 -0.66
N ASP A 329 0.64 -3.27 -1.16
CA ASP A 329 2.00 -2.76 -0.88
C ASP A 329 2.25 -2.53 0.61
N ILE A 330 1.24 -2.04 1.32
CA ILE A 330 1.31 -1.89 2.78
C ILE A 330 1.32 -3.27 3.44
N ALA A 331 0.41 -4.17 3.04
CA ALA A 331 0.25 -5.48 3.63
C ALA A 331 1.51 -6.35 3.45
N ARG A 332 2.13 -6.38 2.27
CA ARG A 332 3.33 -7.21 2.04
C ARG A 332 4.50 -6.80 2.94
N ARG A 333 4.67 -5.51 3.21
CA ARG A 333 5.73 -5.00 4.10
C ARG A 333 5.45 -5.36 5.55
N LEU A 334 4.19 -5.20 5.97
CA LEU A 334 3.75 -5.56 7.31
C LEU A 334 3.91 -7.07 7.57
N MET A 335 3.44 -7.90 6.64
CA MET A 335 3.49 -9.36 6.77
C MET A 335 4.90 -9.90 6.59
N TYR A 336 5.70 -9.37 5.68
CA TYR A 336 7.12 -9.73 5.55
C TYR A 336 7.86 -9.54 6.87
N HIS A 337 7.70 -8.36 7.49
CA HIS A 337 8.31 -8.08 8.79
C HIS A 337 7.78 -9.03 9.87
N ALA A 338 6.46 -9.19 9.98
CA ALA A 338 5.83 -10.04 10.98
C ALA A 338 6.32 -11.50 10.91
N VAL A 339 6.30 -12.09 9.71
CA VAL A 339 6.69 -13.48 9.48
C VAL A 339 8.21 -13.67 9.65
N THR A 340 9.03 -12.79 9.07
CA THR A 340 10.50 -12.91 9.15
C THR A 340 11.01 -12.79 10.58
N HIS A 341 10.41 -11.92 11.39
CA HIS A 341 10.82 -11.69 12.78
C HIS A 341 10.01 -12.50 13.80
N ASN A 342 9.05 -13.31 13.35
CA ASN A 342 8.12 -14.04 14.22
C ASN A 342 7.44 -13.11 15.26
N THR A 343 6.91 -11.99 14.77
CA THR A 343 6.23 -10.95 15.57
C THR A 343 4.78 -10.80 15.12
N LEU A 344 3.95 -10.22 15.98
CA LEU A 344 2.58 -9.89 15.61
C LEU A 344 2.56 -8.69 14.64
N PRO A 345 1.71 -8.70 13.60
CA PRO A 345 1.53 -7.56 12.70
C PRO A 345 0.69 -6.44 13.37
N LYS A 346 1.18 -5.91 14.50
CA LYS A 346 0.50 -4.90 15.32
C LYS A 346 1.48 -3.84 15.80
N GLY A 347 1.07 -2.57 15.75
CA GLY A 347 1.86 -1.44 16.27
C GLY A 347 3.03 -1.01 15.38
N MET A 348 3.17 -1.64 14.20
CA MET A 348 4.18 -1.29 13.20
C MET A 348 3.61 -0.35 12.15
N ASP A 349 2.48 -0.72 11.54
CA ASP A 349 1.85 0.04 10.45
C ASP A 349 0.33 -0.11 10.53
N ASP A 350 -0.36 0.99 10.83
CA ASP A 350 -1.81 1.00 10.97
C ASP A 350 -2.52 1.49 9.70
N ARG A 351 -1.81 1.67 8.58
CA ARG A 351 -2.43 2.19 7.35
C ARG A 351 -3.52 1.28 6.77
N LEU A 352 -3.56 0.02 7.18
CA LEU A 352 -4.65 -0.93 6.85
C LEU A 352 -5.87 -0.78 7.80
N VAL A 353 -5.78 -0.01 8.88
CA VAL A 353 -6.90 0.30 9.75
C VAL A 353 -7.58 1.58 9.24
N THR A 354 -8.55 1.41 8.34
CA THR A 354 -9.17 2.54 7.63
C THR A 354 -10.59 2.87 8.09
N VAL A 355 -11.36 1.88 8.54
CA VAL A 355 -12.76 2.03 8.97
C VAL A 355 -12.88 2.41 10.45
N LYS A 356 -11.89 2.04 11.25
CA LYS A 356 -11.88 2.25 12.71
C LYS A 356 -10.71 3.15 13.11
N ASP A 357 -10.82 3.80 14.26
CA ASP A 357 -9.68 4.48 14.85
C ASP A 357 -8.73 3.46 15.50
N PRO A 358 -7.42 3.51 15.21
CA PRO A 358 -6.43 2.63 15.87
C PRO A 358 -6.33 2.92 17.37
N ALA A 359 -6.62 4.16 17.78
CA ALA A 359 -6.74 4.58 19.16
C ALA A 359 -7.92 5.54 19.33
N ILE A 360 -8.81 5.25 20.29
CA ILE A 360 -9.88 6.17 20.67
C ILE A 360 -9.30 7.24 21.59
N LEU A 361 -9.29 8.48 21.11
CA LEU A 361 -8.73 9.58 21.85
C LEU A 361 -9.82 10.32 22.64
N ALA A 362 -9.96 9.99 23.91
CA ALA A 362 -10.90 10.65 24.81
C ALA A 362 -10.38 12.04 25.24
N TYR A 363 -11.27 13.03 25.27
CA TYR A 363 -11.00 14.33 25.87
C TYR A 363 -11.81 14.47 27.15
N ALA A 364 -11.19 15.03 28.19
CA ALA A 364 -11.96 15.41 29.36
C ALA A 364 -12.88 16.59 29.01
N GLU A 365 -14.09 16.65 29.60
CA GLU A 365 -15.03 17.75 29.35
C GLU A 365 -14.40 19.12 29.62
N ALA A 366 -13.58 19.22 30.67
CA ALA A 366 -12.85 20.45 31.01
C ALA A 366 -11.96 20.93 29.85
N GLU A 367 -11.26 20.01 29.19
CA GLU A 367 -10.41 20.34 28.03
C GLU A 367 -11.24 20.82 26.84
N LEU A 368 -12.37 20.16 26.57
CA LEU A 368 -13.27 20.57 25.49
C LEU A 368 -13.90 21.94 25.77
N ARG A 369 -14.19 22.27 27.04
CA ARG A 369 -14.67 23.60 27.43
C ARG A 369 -13.58 24.67 27.30
N GLU A 370 -12.32 24.34 27.60
CA GLU A 370 -11.20 25.23 27.34
C GLU A 370 -11.05 25.50 25.83
N LEU A 371 -11.15 24.46 25.00
CA LEU A 371 -11.14 24.61 23.55
C LEU A 371 -12.29 25.49 23.07
N GLN A 372 -13.51 25.28 23.57
CA GLN A 372 -14.67 26.10 23.23
C GLN A 372 -14.45 27.59 23.51
N ARG A 373 -13.85 27.95 24.66
CA ARG A 373 -13.59 29.35 25.02
C ARG A 373 -12.66 30.07 24.02
N ALA A 374 -11.81 29.32 23.32
CA ALA A 374 -10.93 29.84 22.29
C ALA A 374 -11.58 29.90 20.89
N VAL A 375 -12.79 29.34 20.73
CA VAL A 375 -13.55 29.38 19.47
C VAL A 375 -14.35 30.68 19.38
N THR A 376 -14.13 31.44 18.31
CA THR A 376 -14.84 32.69 18.06
C THR A 376 -15.87 32.60 16.92
N ASP A 377 -15.82 31.53 16.14
CA ASP A 377 -16.67 31.31 14.96
C ASP A 377 -17.88 30.41 15.26
N PRO A 378 -18.95 30.50 14.45
CA PRO A 378 -20.17 29.72 14.68
C PRO A 378 -20.09 28.25 14.22
N ASN A 379 -18.96 27.79 13.66
CA ASN A 379 -18.88 26.44 13.12
C ASN A 379 -18.81 25.39 14.23
N PHE A 380 -19.55 24.31 14.03
CA PHE A 380 -19.58 23.19 14.97
C PHE A 380 -18.32 22.34 14.87
N ARG A 381 -17.82 21.96 16.05
CA ARG A 381 -16.76 20.98 16.23
C ARG A 381 -17.36 19.77 16.94
N ILE A 382 -17.10 18.58 16.40
CA ILE A 382 -17.65 17.32 16.89
C ILE A 382 -16.48 16.49 17.40
N PHE A 383 -16.57 16.09 18.67
CA PHE A 383 -15.65 15.18 19.32
C PHE A 383 -16.42 13.95 19.78
N THR A 384 -15.95 12.77 19.38
CA THR A 384 -16.54 11.50 19.78
C THR A 384 -15.52 10.75 20.64
N ASP A 385 -15.90 10.39 21.87
CA ASP A 385 -15.12 9.48 22.71
C ASP A 385 -15.88 8.16 22.92
N ARG A 386 -15.44 7.31 23.84
CA ARG A 386 -16.06 5.99 24.08
C ARG A 386 -17.50 6.09 24.56
N ASP A 387 -17.82 7.17 25.28
CA ASP A 387 -19.03 7.27 26.08
C ASP A 387 -19.96 8.36 25.57
N THR A 388 -19.44 9.36 24.85
CA THR A 388 -20.18 10.58 24.52
C THR A 388 -19.80 11.18 23.16
N ILE A 389 -20.76 11.89 22.59
CA ILE A 389 -20.57 12.85 21.51
C ILE A 389 -20.65 14.25 22.12
N THR A 390 -19.60 15.03 21.92
CA THR A 390 -19.55 16.45 22.31
C THR A 390 -19.53 17.32 21.06
N VAL A 391 -20.50 18.20 20.95
CA VAL A 391 -20.64 19.17 19.86
C VAL A 391 -20.61 20.57 20.44
N PHE A 392 -19.69 21.42 19.95
CA PHE A 392 -19.65 22.81 20.40
C PHE A 392 -19.25 23.81 19.30
N ASN A 393 -19.65 25.06 19.48
CA ASN A 393 -19.16 26.23 18.75
C ASN A 393 -18.94 27.40 19.75
N ASN A 394 -18.78 28.63 19.27
CA ASN A 394 -18.61 29.82 20.12
C ASN A 394 -19.78 30.10 21.09
N GLU A 395 -20.98 29.54 20.85
CA GLU A 395 -22.20 29.82 21.63
C GLU A 395 -22.71 28.61 22.41
N LYS A 396 -22.63 27.40 21.84
CA LYS A 396 -23.27 26.18 22.36
C LYS A 396 -22.24 25.12 22.70
N PHE A 397 -22.50 24.39 23.78
CA PHE A 397 -21.78 23.18 24.17
C PHE A 397 -22.79 22.10 24.53
N VAL A 398 -22.88 21.06 23.71
CA VAL A 398 -23.77 19.93 23.89
C VAL A 398 -22.92 18.68 24.06
N ARG A 399 -23.15 17.93 25.13
CA ARG A 399 -22.50 16.64 25.40
C ARG A 399 -23.58 15.64 25.76
N GLY A 400 -23.59 14.50 25.10
CA GLY A 400 -24.59 13.47 25.32
C GLY A 400 -24.14 12.12 24.78
N THR A 401 -24.91 11.08 25.09
CA THR A 401 -24.71 9.73 24.58
C THR A 401 -25.57 9.42 23.35
N ASP A 402 -26.47 10.35 23.00
CA ASP A 402 -27.43 10.20 21.91
C ASP A 402 -27.66 11.54 21.19
N ILE A 403 -27.97 11.49 19.91
CA ILE A 403 -28.24 12.66 19.05
C ILE A 403 -29.76 12.84 18.97
N HIS A 404 -30.40 13.20 20.09
CA HIS A 404 -31.84 13.48 20.11
C HIS A 404 -32.16 14.93 19.73
#